data_AF-A0A426ZN27-F1
#
_entry.id   AF-A0A426ZN27-F1
#
_cell.length_a   1.000
_cell.length_b   1.000
_cell.length_c   1.000
_cell.angle_alpha   90.00
_cell.angle_beta   90.00
_cell.angle_gamma   90.00
#
_symmetry.space_group_name_H-M   'P 1'
#
loop_
_entity.id
_entity.type
_entity.pdbx_description
1 polymer ?
#
loop_
_entity_poly.entity_id
_entity_poly.type
_entity_poly.pdbx_seq_one_letter_code
_entity_poly.pdbx_strand_id
1 'polypeptide(L)'
;VTISPAPFFSGIALSSPHFSPAHLLFLISLTSSLQLSRLSESIRETLSRTPYAPPEGASVSIKSILESLLPSGDREAQEGFRKEVREFFLCCAALASAEGDESPTLFWVTKDLIFASKSALRELSRAASFESEQEMVIGLLPDVLPAVKGVIKESCVDTEEEDVIAASAKAPVAYAIVAAHQFRWLVSQVCLLVAYPDLGKLLWLVIPCALTSLDHWSAEVK
;
A
#
# COMPACT_ATOMS: atom_id res chain seq x y z
N VAL A 1 23.82 -31.69 16.96
CA VAL A 1 22.71 -30.78 17.32
C VAL A 1 21.84 -30.65 16.08
N THR A 2 20.77 -31.44 16.04
CA THR A 2 19.77 -31.46 14.96
C THR A 2 18.87 -30.23 15.11
N ILE A 3 18.86 -29.36 14.10
CA ILE A 3 17.97 -28.21 14.05
C ILE A 3 16.62 -28.70 13.51
N SER A 4 15.61 -28.68 14.37
CA SER A 4 14.21 -28.99 14.02
C SER A 4 13.64 -27.88 13.13
N PRO A 5 12.83 -28.19 12.11
CA PRO A 5 12.13 -27.17 11.34
C PRO A 5 11.04 -26.51 12.21
N ALA A 6 10.95 -25.18 12.14
CA ALA A 6 9.93 -24.40 12.83
C ALA A 6 8.52 -24.78 12.33
N PRO A 7 7.49 -24.79 13.20
CA PRO A 7 6.15 -25.21 12.81
C PRO A 7 5.51 -24.16 11.89
N PHE A 8 4.98 -24.63 10.77
CA PHE A 8 3.99 -23.93 9.97
C PHE A 8 2.82 -23.52 10.88
N PHE A 9 2.62 -22.22 11.09
CA PHE A 9 1.44 -21.69 11.79
C PHE A 9 0.21 -21.86 10.91
N SER A 10 -0.48 -22.99 11.10
CA SER A 10 -1.83 -23.21 10.62
C SER A 10 -2.82 -22.36 11.43
N GLY A 11 -3.58 -21.53 10.71
CA GLY A 11 -4.90 -21.01 11.08
C GLY A 11 -5.14 -20.58 12.53
N ILE A 12 -4.87 -19.31 12.85
CA ILE A 12 -5.52 -18.65 13.98
C ILE A 12 -6.76 -17.94 13.43
N ALA A 13 -7.93 -18.49 13.74
CA ALA A 13 -9.20 -17.81 13.51
C ALA A 13 -9.25 -16.54 14.36
N LEU A 14 -9.43 -15.39 13.70
CA LEU A 14 -9.65 -14.09 14.32
C LEU A 14 -11.02 -14.07 15.02
N SER A 15 -11.11 -14.64 16.22
CA SER A 15 -12.27 -14.50 17.10
C SER A 15 -11.97 -13.47 18.18
N SER A 16 -12.17 -12.20 17.87
CA SER A 16 -12.27 -11.12 18.85
C SER A 16 -13.45 -10.21 18.46
N PRO A 17 -14.30 -9.80 19.40
CA PRO A 17 -15.60 -9.17 19.08
C PRO A 17 -15.51 -7.73 18.55
N HIS A 18 -14.32 -7.13 18.45
CA HIS A 18 -14.14 -5.74 18.01
C HIS A 18 -13.59 -5.57 16.59
N PHE A 19 -13.16 -6.63 15.89
CA PHE A 19 -12.63 -6.51 14.53
C PHE A 19 -13.08 -7.67 13.66
N SER A 20 -14.32 -7.60 13.18
CA SER A 20 -14.82 -8.54 12.18
C SER A 20 -14.51 -8.03 10.77
N PRO A 21 -13.94 -8.85 9.87
CA PRO A 21 -13.81 -8.54 8.45
C PRO A 21 -15.15 -8.11 7.82
N ALA A 22 -16.26 -8.62 8.34
CA ALA A 22 -17.62 -8.27 7.90
C ALA A 22 -18.01 -6.82 8.29
N HIS A 23 -17.54 -6.32 9.43
CA HIS A 23 -17.77 -4.93 9.85
C HIS A 23 -16.97 -3.96 8.98
N LEU A 24 -15.76 -4.36 8.59
CA LEU A 24 -14.95 -3.60 7.66
C LEU A 24 -15.53 -3.53 6.24
N LEU A 25 -16.04 -4.67 5.75
CA LEU A 25 -16.75 -4.77 4.48
C LEU A 25 -18.01 -3.89 4.47
N PHE A 26 -18.68 -3.75 5.62
CA PHE A 26 -19.85 -2.89 5.78
C PHE A 26 -19.50 -1.39 5.76
N LEU A 27 -18.45 -0.98 6.48
CA LEU A 27 -18.01 0.42 6.53
C LEU A 27 -17.46 0.91 5.18
N ILE A 28 -16.71 0.06 4.48
CA ILE A 28 -16.26 0.36 3.11
C ILE A 28 -17.44 0.40 2.14
N SER A 29 -18.45 -0.48 2.29
CA SER A 29 -19.65 -0.51 1.42
C SER A 29 -20.50 0.77 1.47
N LEU A 30 -20.34 1.63 2.48
CA LEU A 30 -21.07 2.89 2.58
C LEU A 30 -20.48 4.00 1.69
N THR A 31 -19.19 3.93 1.39
CA THR A 31 -18.60 4.79 0.35
C THR A 31 -19.09 4.33 -1.01
N SER A 32 -19.70 5.24 -1.79
CA SER A 32 -20.06 4.93 -3.18
C SER A 32 -18.88 5.17 -4.11
N SER A 33 -18.87 4.49 -5.26
CA SER A 33 -17.91 4.72 -6.36
C SER A 33 -17.85 6.19 -6.76
N LEU A 34 -18.98 6.88 -6.74
CA LEU A 34 -19.07 8.32 -7.00
C LEU A 34 -18.30 9.15 -5.97
N GLN A 35 -18.41 8.81 -4.67
CA GLN A 35 -17.63 9.50 -3.64
C GLN A 35 -16.14 9.23 -3.81
N LEU A 36 -15.76 7.97 -4.04
CA LEU A 36 -14.36 7.60 -4.23
C LEU A 36 -13.73 8.30 -5.45
N SER A 37 -14.47 8.38 -6.57
CA SER A 37 -14.04 9.13 -7.75
C SER A 37 -13.81 10.61 -7.43
N ARG A 38 -14.73 11.24 -6.69
CA ARG A 38 -14.60 12.65 -6.27
C ARG A 38 -13.38 12.88 -5.37
N LEU A 39 -13.14 11.99 -4.42
CA LEU A 39 -11.96 12.07 -3.54
C LEU A 39 -10.64 11.97 -4.33
N SER A 40 -10.65 11.19 -5.41
CA SER A 40 -9.47 11.01 -6.26
C SER A 40 -9.21 12.17 -7.24
N GLU A 41 -10.20 13.03 -7.49
CA GLU A 41 -10.14 14.02 -8.56
C GLU A 41 -9.04 15.06 -8.32
N SER A 42 -8.92 15.57 -7.09
CA SER A 42 -7.86 16.51 -6.71
C SER A 42 -6.46 15.92 -6.87
N ILE A 43 -6.29 14.66 -6.49
CA ILE A 43 -5.02 13.94 -6.64
C ILE A 43 -4.71 13.71 -8.12
N ARG A 44 -5.71 13.31 -8.91
CA ARG A 44 -5.57 13.12 -10.37
C ARG A 44 -5.14 14.39 -11.07
N GLU A 45 -5.82 15.50 -10.79
CA GLU A 45 -5.49 16.81 -11.37
C GLU A 45 -4.07 17.23 -10.99
N THR A 46 -3.72 17.10 -9.71
CA THR A 46 -2.39 17.49 -9.20
C THR A 46 -1.29 16.61 -9.77
N LEU A 47 -1.48 15.28 -9.84
CA LEU A 47 -0.55 14.35 -10.49
C LEU A 47 -0.34 14.75 -11.95
N SER A 48 -1.42 14.99 -12.70
CA SER A 48 -1.32 15.29 -14.13
C SER A 48 -0.43 16.50 -14.42
N ARG A 49 -0.53 17.54 -13.57
CA ARG A 49 0.24 18.80 -13.67
C ARG A 49 1.66 18.71 -13.11
N THR A 50 1.94 17.74 -12.24
CA THR A 50 3.25 17.63 -11.60
C THR A 50 4.28 17.17 -12.63
N PRO A 51 5.37 17.96 -12.87
CA PRO A 51 6.42 17.56 -13.80
C PRO A 51 7.14 16.32 -13.27
N TYR A 52 7.30 15.32 -14.14
CA TYR A 52 7.98 14.08 -13.81
C TYR A 52 8.94 13.71 -14.95
N ALA A 53 10.21 13.58 -14.62
CA ALA A 53 11.23 13.05 -15.51
C ALA A 53 11.54 11.61 -15.08
N PRO A 54 11.11 10.59 -15.84
CA PRO A 54 11.45 9.21 -15.50
C PRO A 54 12.97 9.00 -15.56
N PRO A 55 13.53 8.10 -14.74
CA PRO A 55 14.93 7.69 -14.85
C PRO A 55 15.27 7.17 -16.25
N GLU A 56 16.49 7.43 -16.73
CA GLU A 56 16.96 6.95 -18.03
C GLU A 56 16.86 5.41 -18.10
N GLY A 57 16.22 4.89 -19.14
CA GLY A 57 16.04 3.44 -19.34
C GLY A 57 14.88 2.80 -18.59
N ALA A 58 14.07 3.56 -17.85
CA ALA A 58 12.88 3.03 -17.17
C ALA A 58 11.79 2.60 -18.18
N SER A 59 11.40 1.32 -18.16
CA SER A 59 10.30 0.78 -18.98
C SER A 59 8.91 1.16 -18.46
N VAL A 60 8.81 1.50 -17.17
CA VAL A 60 7.57 1.89 -16.48
C VAL A 60 7.83 3.12 -15.61
N SER A 61 6.90 4.08 -15.66
CA SER A 61 6.95 5.34 -14.89
C SER A 61 6.27 5.16 -13.53
N ILE A 62 6.92 5.60 -12.44
CA ILE A 62 6.33 5.62 -11.09
C ILE A 62 5.03 6.44 -11.09
N LYS A 63 5.04 7.59 -11.77
CA LYS A 63 3.85 8.44 -11.92
C LYS A 63 2.70 7.68 -12.58
N SER A 64 2.97 6.92 -13.65
CA SER A 64 1.94 6.14 -14.35
C SER A 64 1.36 5.01 -13.49
N ILE A 65 2.20 4.40 -12.63
CA ILE A 65 1.73 3.40 -11.66
C ILE A 65 0.77 4.06 -10.66
N LEU A 66 1.14 5.21 -10.09
CA LEU A 66 0.29 5.94 -9.14
C LEU A 66 -1.03 6.41 -9.78
N GLU A 67 -1.00 6.86 -11.03
CA GLU A 67 -2.20 7.21 -11.79
C GLU A 67 -3.11 6.00 -12.03
N SER A 68 -2.54 4.81 -12.28
CA SER A 68 -3.31 3.57 -12.49
C SER A 68 -4.02 3.06 -11.23
N LEU A 69 -3.56 3.47 -10.05
CA LEU A 69 -4.18 3.13 -8.76
C LEU A 69 -5.39 4.03 -8.45
N LEU A 70 -5.64 5.09 -9.23
CA LEU A 70 -6.78 5.96 -9.02
C LEU A 70 -8.07 5.36 -9.59
N PRO A 71 -9.21 5.50 -8.88
CA PRO A 71 -10.48 4.91 -9.27
C PRO A 71 -10.96 5.46 -10.62
N SER A 72 -11.25 4.57 -11.57
CA SER A 72 -11.70 4.95 -12.92
C SER A 72 -13.21 5.20 -13.01
N GLY A 73 -13.99 4.83 -11.99
CA GLY A 73 -15.44 5.04 -11.93
C GLY A 73 -16.28 4.02 -12.73
N ASP A 74 -15.65 3.20 -13.55
CA ASP A 74 -16.30 2.13 -14.32
C ASP A 74 -16.31 0.82 -13.54
N ARG A 75 -17.28 0.59 -12.64
CA ARG A 75 -17.52 -0.77 -12.11
C ARG A 75 -18.82 -1.01 -11.34
N GLU A 76 -19.49 -2.11 -11.69
CA GLU A 76 -20.80 -2.54 -11.20
C GLU A 76 -20.75 -3.68 -10.14
N ALA A 77 -19.56 -4.11 -9.67
CA ALA A 77 -19.43 -5.24 -8.72
C ALA A 77 -18.75 -4.86 -7.38
N GLN A 78 -19.25 -5.42 -6.27
CA GLN A 78 -18.76 -5.18 -4.90
C GLN A 78 -17.26 -5.50 -4.72
N GLU A 79 -16.76 -6.59 -5.32
CA GLU A 79 -15.33 -6.93 -5.30
C GLU A 79 -14.47 -5.91 -6.08
N GLY A 80 -15.04 -5.34 -7.15
CA GLY A 80 -14.41 -4.26 -7.90
C GLY A 80 -14.26 -3.00 -7.05
N PHE A 81 -15.29 -2.66 -6.29
CA PHE A 81 -15.28 -1.49 -5.41
C PHE A 81 -14.28 -1.63 -4.25
N ARG A 82 -14.22 -2.80 -3.59
CA ARG A 82 -13.22 -3.07 -2.54
C ARG A 82 -11.79 -2.93 -3.07
N LYS A 83 -11.54 -3.43 -4.28
CA LYS A 83 -10.25 -3.28 -4.97
C LYS A 83 -9.93 -1.80 -5.22
N GLU A 84 -10.87 -1.00 -5.69
CA GLU A 84 -10.66 0.44 -5.93
C GLU A 84 -10.34 1.20 -4.65
N VAL A 85 -11.04 0.93 -3.55
CA VAL A 85 -10.73 1.56 -2.26
C VAL A 85 -9.33 1.20 -1.80
N ARG A 86 -8.93 -0.08 -1.93
CA ARG A 86 -7.58 -0.54 -1.61
C ARG A 86 -6.53 0.14 -2.48
N GLU A 87 -6.73 0.21 -3.80
CA GLU A 87 -5.80 0.83 -4.75
C GLU A 87 -5.68 2.33 -4.49
N PHE A 88 -6.80 3.01 -4.27
CA PHE A 88 -6.83 4.43 -3.92
C PHE A 88 -6.08 4.71 -2.62
N PHE A 89 -6.33 3.91 -1.57
CA PHE A 89 -5.64 4.04 -0.30
C PHE A 89 -4.13 3.82 -0.46
N LEU A 90 -3.71 2.82 -1.24
CA LEU A 90 -2.31 2.56 -1.54
C LEU A 90 -1.66 3.68 -2.37
N CYS A 91 -2.39 4.34 -3.27
CA CYS A 91 -1.92 5.53 -3.97
C CYS A 91 -1.65 6.68 -2.98
N CYS A 92 -2.62 6.97 -2.10
CA CYS A 92 -2.47 7.99 -1.07
C CYS A 92 -1.33 7.69 -0.11
N ALA A 93 -1.16 6.42 0.30
CA ALA A 93 -0.06 5.99 1.17
C ALA A 93 1.31 6.23 0.51
N ALA A 94 1.46 5.88 -0.77
CA ALA A 94 2.69 6.13 -1.52
C ALA A 94 3.02 7.61 -1.66
N LEU A 95 2.01 8.46 -1.90
CA LEU A 95 2.21 9.91 -2.02
C LEU A 95 2.52 10.55 -0.66
N ALA A 96 1.83 10.13 0.40
CA ALA A 96 2.05 10.63 1.74
C ALA A 96 3.42 10.17 2.31
N SER A 97 3.99 9.06 1.83
CA SER A 97 5.33 8.61 2.23
C SER A 97 6.43 9.59 1.82
N ALA A 98 6.21 10.42 0.80
CA ALA A 98 7.18 11.42 0.35
C ALA A 98 7.42 12.51 1.42
N GLU A 99 6.53 12.65 2.41
CA GLU A 99 6.72 13.58 3.51
C GLU A 99 7.95 13.16 4.35
N GLY A 100 8.96 14.04 4.35
CA GLY A 100 10.22 13.78 5.04
C GLY A 100 11.03 12.63 4.42
N ASP A 101 10.77 12.29 3.15
CA ASP A 101 11.63 11.39 2.39
C ASP A 101 12.70 12.18 1.61
N GLU A 102 13.94 11.69 1.69
CA GLU A 102 15.08 12.25 0.95
C GLU A 102 15.49 11.34 -0.21
N SER A 103 14.71 10.31 -0.52
CA SER A 103 15.01 9.42 -1.64
C SER A 103 14.80 10.12 -2.99
N PRO A 104 15.66 9.83 -3.99
CA PRO A 104 15.51 10.39 -5.34
C PRO A 104 14.24 9.95 -6.05
N THR A 105 13.61 8.88 -5.58
CA THR A 105 12.47 8.24 -6.25
C THR A 105 11.16 9.04 -6.14
N LEU A 106 11.00 9.84 -5.08
CA LEU A 106 9.81 10.66 -4.84
C LEU A 106 10.09 12.17 -4.74
N PHE A 107 11.29 12.68 -5.03
CA PHE A 107 11.57 14.14 -4.98
C PHE A 107 10.67 14.99 -5.89
N TRP A 108 10.08 14.39 -6.92
CA TRP A 108 9.13 15.06 -7.80
C TRP A 108 7.74 15.23 -7.17
N VAL A 109 7.42 14.49 -6.10
CA VAL A 109 6.15 14.60 -5.37
C VAL A 109 6.13 15.92 -4.61
N THR A 110 5.21 16.81 -4.99
CA THR A 110 5.11 18.15 -4.41
C THR A 110 4.41 18.15 -3.07
N LYS A 111 4.62 19.21 -2.27
CA LYS A 111 3.89 19.43 -1.01
C LYS A 111 2.37 19.44 -1.21
N ASP A 112 1.90 19.98 -2.34
CA ASP A 112 0.48 20.01 -2.67
C ASP A 112 -0.07 18.59 -2.90
N LEU A 113 0.71 17.72 -3.54
CA LEU A 113 0.33 16.33 -3.78
C LEU A 113 0.31 15.51 -2.49
N ILE A 114 1.29 15.72 -1.62
CA ILE A 114 1.31 15.15 -0.26
C ILE A 114 0.08 15.63 0.51
N PHE A 115 -0.20 16.93 0.51
CA PHE A 115 -1.35 17.50 1.21
C PHE A 115 -2.68 16.95 0.68
N ALA A 116 -2.85 16.87 -0.64
CA ALA A 116 -4.03 16.31 -1.28
C ALA A 116 -4.24 14.84 -0.88
N SER A 117 -3.18 14.03 -0.88
CA SER A 117 -3.25 12.62 -0.45
C SER A 117 -3.70 12.46 1.01
N LYS A 118 -3.15 13.26 1.93
CA LYS A 118 -3.53 13.25 3.36
C LYS A 118 -4.96 13.77 3.57
N SER A 119 -5.38 14.80 2.82
CA SER A 119 -6.77 15.29 2.86
C SER A 119 -7.74 14.22 2.38
N ALA A 120 -7.41 13.54 1.29
CA ALA A 120 -8.26 12.50 0.73
C ALA A 120 -8.40 11.29 1.68
N LEU A 121 -7.35 10.91 2.41
CA LEU A 121 -7.44 9.87 3.45
C LEU A 121 -8.35 10.28 4.61
N ARG A 122 -8.30 11.55 5.03
CA ARG A 122 -9.24 12.09 6.05
C ARG A 122 -10.67 12.11 5.57
N GLU A 123 -10.89 12.46 4.32
CA GLU A 123 -12.23 12.51 3.76
C GLU A 123 -12.76 11.09 3.52
N LEU A 124 -11.91 10.15 3.11
CA LEU A 124 -12.25 8.73 3.00
C LEU A 124 -12.65 8.15 4.36
N SER A 125 -11.89 8.44 5.42
CA SER A 125 -12.23 7.92 6.76
C SER A 125 -13.59 8.43 7.23
N ARG A 126 -13.89 9.72 7.00
CA ARG A 126 -15.21 10.31 7.30
C ARG A 126 -16.32 9.72 6.45
N ALA A 127 -16.09 9.54 5.15
CA ALA A 127 -17.09 9.02 4.22
C ALA A 127 -17.45 7.56 4.53
N ALA A 128 -16.48 6.77 4.97
CA ALA A 128 -16.69 5.39 5.40
C ALA A 128 -17.10 5.27 6.88
N SER A 129 -17.45 6.38 7.54
CA SER A 129 -17.91 6.44 8.94
C SER A 129 -16.94 5.87 9.98
N PHE A 130 -15.64 5.92 9.72
CA PHE A 130 -14.63 5.63 10.73
C PHE A 130 -14.53 6.80 11.72
N GLU A 131 -14.33 6.50 13.00
CA GLU A 131 -14.15 7.49 14.07
C GLU A 131 -12.83 8.26 13.90
N SER A 132 -11.84 7.66 13.22
CA SER A 132 -10.53 8.25 13.01
C SER A 132 -9.81 7.69 11.77
N GLU A 133 -8.79 8.41 11.28
CA GLU A 133 -7.88 7.91 10.23
C GLU A 133 -7.18 6.62 10.70
N GLN A 134 -6.87 6.55 11.99
CA GLN A 134 -6.24 5.43 12.67
C GLN A 134 -7.09 4.16 12.58
N GLU A 135 -8.37 4.27 12.89
CA GLU A 135 -9.32 3.16 12.79
C GLU A 135 -9.44 2.65 11.34
N MET A 136 -9.52 3.58 10.37
CA MET A 136 -9.52 3.23 8.95
C MET A 136 -8.25 2.47 8.54
N VAL A 137 -7.07 2.93 8.97
CA VAL A 137 -5.79 2.26 8.66
C VAL A 137 -5.75 0.86 9.25
N ILE A 138 -6.05 0.71 10.56
CA ILE A 138 -6.14 -0.60 11.22
C ILE A 138 -7.12 -1.50 10.46
N GLY A 139 -8.21 -0.89 10.02
CA GLY A 139 -9.23 -1.49 9.20
C GLY A 139 -8.70 -2.11 7.92
N LEU A 140 -7.98 -1.32 7.14
CA LEU A 140 -7.51 -1.70 5.82
C LEU A 140 -6.26 -2.58 5.85
N LEU A 141 -5.47 -2.56 6.93
CA LEU A 141 -4.21 -3.34 7.06
C LEU A 141 -4.31 -4.81 6.63
N PRO A 142 -5.32 -5.59 7.05
CA PRO A 142 -5.47 -6.99 6.64
C PRO A 142 -5.65 -7.18 5.12
N ASP A 143 -6.10 -6.17 4.39
CA ASP A 143 -6.27 -6.24 2.94
C ASP A 143 -5.09 -5.62 2.17
N VAL A 144 -4.51 -4.54 2.68
CA VAL A 144 -3.41 -3.83 2.00
C VAL A 144 -2.07 -4.51 2.21
N LEU A 145 -1.77 -5.03 3.41
CA LEU A 145 -0.46 -5.64 3.68
C LEU A 145 -0.20 -6.89 2.84
N PRO A 146 -1.16 -7.83 2.67
CA PRO A 146 -0.95 -8.95 1.76
C PRO A 146 -0.73 -8.53 0.31
N ALA A 147 -1.43 -7.48 -0.16
CA ALA A 147 -1.25 -6.96 -1.51
C ALA A 147 0.16 -6.38 -1.71
N VAL A 148 0.61 -5.53 -0.77
CA VAL A 148 1.97 -4.98 -0.78
C VAL A 148 3.02 -6.09 -0.69
N LYS A 149 2.79 -7.10 0.17
CA LYS A 149 3.66 -8.28 0.28
C LYS A 149 3.75 -9.08 -1.01
N GLY A 150 2.66 -9.21 -1.77
CA GLY A 150 2.65 -9.85 -3.08
C GLY A 150 3.59 -9.12 -4.04
N VAL A 151 3.45 -7.80 -4.15
CA VAL A 151 4.32 -6.96 -5.00
C VAL A 151 5.78 -7.02 -4.53
N ILE A 152 6.03 -7.03 -3.22
CA ILE A 152 7.38 -7.22 -2.66
C ILE A 152 7.97 -8.52 -3.22
N LYS A 153 7.29 -9.65 -3.04
CA LYS A 153 7.78 -10.96 -3.48
C LYS A 153 8.03 -11.04 -4.98
N GLU A 154 7.10 -10.52 -5.78
CA GLU A 154 7.22 -10.52 -7.25
C GLU A 154 8.35 -9.62 -7.77
N SER A 155 8.77 -8.65 -6.95
CA SER A 155 9.87 -7.74 -7.28
C SER A 155 11.21 -8.12 -6.64
N CYS A 156 11.24 -9.17 -5.81
CA CYS A 156 12.46 -9.71 -5.24
C CYS A 156 13.38 -10.26 -6.34
N VAL A 157 14.67 -10.01 -6.19
CA VAL A 157 15.67 -10.65 -7.05
C VAL A 157 16.02 -11.98 -6.40
N ASP A 158 15.29 -13.04 -6.76
CA ASP A 158 15.66 -14.39 -6.30
C ASP A 158 17.07 -14.72 -6.82
N THR A 159 18.00 -14.96 -5.90
CA THR A 159 19.37 -15.38 -6.19
C THR A 159 19.50 -16.90 -6.40
N GLU A 160 18.41 -17.66 -6.24
CA GLU A 160 18.45 -19.13 -6.21
C GLU A 160 18.00 -19.79 -7.53
N GLU A 161 17.37 -19.06 -8.45
CA GLU A 161 17.01 -19.58 -9.77
C GLU A 161 18.04 -19.12 -10.82
N GLU A 162 19.12 -19.90 -10.91
CA GLU A 162 20.02 -19.93 -12.07
C GLU A 162 19.30 -20.61 -13.25
N ASP A 163 18.23 -19.98 -13.76
CA ASP A 163 17.63 -20.37 -15.03
C ASP A 163 17.42 -19.15 -15.93
N VAL A 164 18.05 -19.25 -17.09
CA VAL A 164 18.11 -18.27 -18.17
C VAL A 164 16.75 -18.20 -18.88
N ILE A 165 15.70 -17.78 -18.17
CA ILE A 165 14.41 -17.43 -18.75
C ILE A 165 14.23 -15.93 -18.66
N ALA A 166 14.66 -15.27 -19.73
CA ALA A 166 14.33 -13.91 -20.15
C ALA A 166 14.46 -12.80 -19.09
N ALA A 167 15.43 -11.91 -19.31
CA ALA A 167 15.53 -10.58 -18.71
C ALA A 167 14.30 -9.66 -18.90
N SER A 168 13.18 -10.19 -19.42
CA SER A 168 11.88 -9.56 -19.60
C SER A 168 10.84 -9.95 -18.53
N ALA A 169 11.16 -10.90 -17.61
CA ALA A 169 10.20 -11.45 -16.64
C ALA A 169 10.28 -10.87 -15.21
N LYS A 170 11.28 -10.01 -14.91
CA LYS A 170 11.36 -9.32 -13.61
C LYS A 170 10.33 -8.20 -13.55
N ALA A 171 9.54 -8.14 -12.46
CA ALA A 171 8.64 -7.02 -12.22
C ALA A 171 9.45 -5.70 -12.33
N PRO A 172 8.98 -4.70 -13.10
CA PRO A 172 9.72 -3.45 -13.26
C PRO A 172 10.05 -2.83 -11.90
N VAL A 173 11.29 -2.37 -11.72
CA VAL A 173 11.80 -1.78 -10.46
C VAL A 173 10.87 -0.69 -9.92
N ALA A 174 10.19 0.04 -10.80
CA ALA A 174 9.19 1.05 -10.43
C ALA A 174 8.07 0.51 -9.53
N TYR A 175 7.60 -0.73 -9.73
CA TYR A 175 6.60 -1.36 -8.85
C TYR A 175 7.16 -1.66 -7.47
N ALA A 176 8.42 -2.10 -7.39
CA ALA A 176 9.11 -2.36 -6.13
C ALA A 176 9.27 -1.06 -5.32
N ILE A 177 9.67 0.03 -5.99
CA ILE A 177 9.79 1.37 -5.41
C ILE A 177 8.45 1.84 -4.86
N VAL A 178 7.36 1.74 -5.64
CA VAL A 178 6.01 2.14 -5.18
C VAL A 178 5.59 1.31 -3.97
N ALA A 179 5.80 -0.01 -4.00
CA ALA A 179 5.50 -0.89 -2.88
C ALA A 179 6.32 -0.55 -1.62
N ALA A 180 7.59 -0.15 -1.79
CA ALA A 180 8.43 0.31 -0.70
C ALA A 180 7.90 1.56 -0.01
N HIS A 181 7.44 2.52 -0.80
CA HIS A 181 6.82 3.74 -0.28
C HIS A 181 5.49 3.49 0.42
N GLN A 182 4.64 2.65 -0.18
CA GLN A 182 3.41 2.18 0.45
C GLN A 182 3.70 1.53 1.80
N PHE A 183 4.66 0.59 1.83
CA PHE A 183 5.02 -0.14 3.02
C PHE A 183 5.60 0.79 4.10
N ARG A 184 6.52 1.70 3.74
CA ARG A 184 7.10 2.70 4.63
C ARG A 184 6.01 3.53 5.31
N TRP A 185 5.05 4.03 4.55
CA TRP A 185 3.95 4.82 5.12
C TRP A 185 3.10 3.99 6.07
N LEU A 186 2.74 2.75 5.70
CA LEU A 186 1.97 1.85 6.56
C LEU A 186 2.68 1.57 7.88
N VAL A 187 3.99 1.30 7.83
CA VAL A 187 4.81 1.10 9.04
C VAL A 187 4.83 2.38 9.89
N SER A 188 4.99 3.56 9.30
CA SER A 188 4.94 4.83 10.03
C SER A 188 3.60 5.03 10.74
N GLN A 189 2.48 4.70 10.11
CA GLN A 189 1.17 4.76 10.74
C GLN A 189 1.07 3.77 11.90
N VAL A 190 1.49 2.52 11.71
CA VAL A 190 1.53 1.48 12.76
C VAL A 190 2.43 1.90 13.94
N CYS A 191 3.55 2.56 13.68
CA CYS A 191 4.45 3.09 14.71
C CYS A 191 3.84 4.28 15.47
N LEU A 192 3.15 5.19 14.79
CA LEU A 192 2.39 6.27 15.45
C LEU A 192 1.21 5.73 16.28
N LEU A 193 0.68 4.56 15.92
CA LEU A 193 -0.37 3.83 16.62
C LEU A 193 0.11 3.06 17.86
N VAL A 194 1.41 3.12 18.24
CA VAL A 194 1.97 2.40 19.40
C VAL A 194 1.32 2.79 20.74
N ALA A 195 0.61 3.91 20.81
CA ALA A 195 -0.24 4.24 21.96
C ALA A 195 -1.55 3.42 22.04
N TYR A 196 -1.85 2.56 21.06
CA TYR A 196 -3.09 1.79 20.98
C TYR A 196 -2.94 0.38 21.59
N PRO A 197 -3.81 -0.02 22.54
CA PRO A 197 -3.62 -1.22 23.36
C PRO A 197 -3.67 -2.57 22.60
N ASP A 198 -4.16 -2.59 21.35
CA ASP A 198 -4.32 -3.80 20.55
C ASP A 198 -3.19 -4.07 19.52
N LEU A 199 -2.15 -3.24 19.48
CA LEU A 199 -1.09 -3.30 18.44
C LEU A 199 -0.34 -4.64 18.39
N GLY A 200 -0.18 -5.33 19.53
CA GLY A 200 0.47 -6.66 19.56
C GLY A 200 -0.15 -7.66 18.58
N LYS A 201 -1.42 -7.47 18.21
CA LYS A 201 -2.17 -8.29 17.25
C LYS A 201 -1.91 -7.94 15.78
N LEU A 202 -1.17 -6.87 15.47
CA LEU A 202 -0.83 -6.45 14.10
C LEU A 202 0.66 -6.63 13.79
N LEU A 203 1.52 -6.70 14.81
CA LEU A 203 2.97 -6.89 14.64
C LEU A 203 3.32 -8.17 13.87
N TRP A 204 2.51 -9.23 13.99
CA TRP A 204 2.72 -10.46 13.21
C TRP A 204 2.50 -10.28 11.70
N LEU A 205 1.78 -9.24 11.27
CA LEU A 205 1.63 -8.90 9.85
C LEU A 205 2.80 -8.05 9.36
N VAL A 206 3.22 -7.07 10.17
CA VAL A 206 4.21 -6.07 9.77
C VAL A 206 5.64 -6.63 9.80
N ILE A 207 6.00 -7.37 10.87
CA ILE A 207 7.37 -7.88 11.05
C ILE A 207 7.80 -8.80 9.89
N PRO A 208 7.00 -9.80 9.45
CA PRO A 208 7.41 -10.65 8.34
C PRO A 208 7.53 -9.90 7.01
N CYS A 209 6.68 -8.89 6.78
CA CYS A 209 6.78 -8.06 5.58
C CYS A 209 8.07 -7.23 5.60
N ALA A 210 8.41 -6.61 6.73
CA ALA A 210 9.64 -5.83 6.88
C ALA A 210 10.90 -6.68 6.70
N LEU A 211 10.92 -7.88 7.28
CA LEU A 211 12.03 -8.83 7.10
C LEU A 211 12.15 -9.28 5.63
N THR A 212 11.03 -9.62 4.98
CA THR A 212 11.04 -10.03 3.56
C THR A 212 11.59 -8.91 2.66
N SER A 213 11.17 -7.66 2.89
CA SER A 213 11.68 -6.49 2.18
C SER A 213 13.18 -6.29 2.40
N LEU A 214 13.66 -6.42 3.64
CA LEU A 214 15.07 -6.25 3.97
C LEU A 214 15.95 -7.33 3.34
N ASP A 215 15.47 -8.57 3.30
CA ASP A 215 16.26 -9.69 2.77
C ASP A 215 16.34 -9.67 1.25
N HIS A 216 15.27 -9.27 0.56
CA HIS A 216 15.11 -9.57 -0.87
C HIS A 216 14.98 -8.38 -1.82
N TRP A 217 14.88 -7.14 -1.34
CA TRP A 217 14.94 -5.96 -2.22
C TRP A 217 16.36 -5.65 -2.70
N SER A 218 16.45 -5.12 -3.93
CA SER A 218 17.69 -4.61 -4.49
C SER A 218 18.18 -3.37 -3.75
N ALA A 219 19.48 -3.05 -3.88
CA ALA A 219 20.08 -1.86 -3.27
C ALA A 219 19.46 -0.53 -3.77
N GLU A 220 18.78 -0.55 -4.92
CA GLU A 220 18.07 0.61 -5.46
C GLU A 220 16.71 0.85 -4.76
N VAL A 221 16.12 -0.20 -4.19
CA VAL A 221 14.81 -0.15 -3.52
C VAL A 221 14.94 0.00 -2.01
N LYS A 222 16.06 -0.47 -1.42
CA LYS A 222 16.41 -0.32 0.00
C LYS A 222 16.78 1.12 0.35
#